data_AF-A0A9P6YUY3-F1
#
_entry.id   AF-A0A9P6YUY3-F1
#
_cell.length_a   1.000
_cell.length_b   1.000
_cell.length_c   1.000
_cell.angle_alpha   90.00
_cell.angle_beta   90.00
_cell.angle_gamma   90.00
#
_symmetry.space_group_name_H-M   'P 1'
#
loop_
_entity.id
_entity.type
_entity.pdbx_description
1 polymer ?
#
loop_
_entity_poly.entity_id
_entity_poly.type
_entity_poly.pdbx_seq_one_letter_code
_entity_poly.pdbx_strand_id
1 'polypeptide(L)'
;MQMPFRSTMNSFVLPAWKLLNHLKTKVFIWRATSSHTPNEGDGLAPTNSLGESVSIIDPRLPHYPVSKPITVVTQGRTYDEAVLHACNVSNASDQEKCKTLYVVDSLSLRPFSHVDANGCEENGLASQRLVNKMSGEYQAIKSILPLKRSFESMNASICINCSPEIVPALTNIISSSPYSKLLMQRQYTELTPDVCAIINKDWDFFPQIKFATVQIFARAILYNTTNGQAIMLNTVEAYGRTKSIDPHREPFGKLKGFTKPTSLPPPGKIPYPDIWPISLHTSEGSKLVIGTLVSNILVTSNMRLDAVSKPSIGAVTLNFKLDKKDALATKIFLDHDNLQVALSMATDPAITRTSDTNIVYQLRQIRSKFDADNAYSLCRASGPFTKSHVCQPFTIFTLADYDRGTSPLSSLFRHMATLVLRFGVRATLAKATVESCLVQGNFDTQNAFTAIIALYGESNEIPILGNSELSKRLEIVANSLAPSLVATNDYVAKEIALAFQFYN
;
A
#
# COMPACT_ATOMS: atom_id res chain seq x y z
N MET A 1 -65.35 -6.11 9.07
CA MET A 1 -65.07 -7.41 8.40
C MET A 1 -63.66 -7.83 8.84
N GLN A 2 -63.47 -8.25 10.09
CA GLN A 2 -63.62 -9.62 10.61
C GLN A 2 -62.77 -10.68 9.89
N MET A 3 -61.66 -11.03 10.57
CA MET A 3 -60.84 -12.26 10.66
C MET A 3 -61.58 -13.62 10.51
N PRO A 4 -60.97 -14.84 10.71
CA PRO A 4 -59.56 -15.29 10.93
C PRO A 4 -59.15 -16.61 10.19
N PHE A 5 -57.90 -17.10 10.37
CA PHE A 5 -57.47 -18.45 10.89
C PHE A 5 -55.91 -18.57 10.78
N ARG A 6 -55.10 -18.51 11.87
CA ARG A 6 -54.50 -19.58 12.74
C ARG A 6 -53.98 -20.82 11.98
N SER A 7 -52.85 -21.49 12.23
CA SER A 7 -51.61 -21.45 13.07
C SER A 7 -50.62 -22.46 12.40
N THR A 8 -49.29 -22.54 12.58
CA THR A 8 -48.50 -22.88 13.79
C THR A 8 -46.97 -22.84 13.49
N MET A 9 -46.19 -22.76 14.57
CA MET A 9 -44.73 -22.60 14.79
C MET A 9 -43.70 -23.38 13.94
N ASN A 10 -42.51 -22.76 13.69
CA ASN A 10 -41.24 -23.19 14.31
C ASN A 10 -40.05 -22.19 14.15
N SER A 11 -39.41 -21.95 15.30
CA SER A 11 -38.04 -21.47 15.66
C SER A 11 -37.26 -20.43 14.83
N PHE A 12 -36.98 -19.32 15.51
CA PHE A 12 -36.07 -18.20 15.18
C PHE A 12 -34.58 -18.51 15.43
N VAL A 13 -33.69 -18.03 14.55
CA VAL A 13 -32.33 -17.56 14.90
C VAL A 13 -32.00 -16.31 14.07
N LEU A 14 -31.86 -15.17 14.74
CA LEU A 14 -31.44 -13.88 14.20
C LEU A 14 -30.50 -13.26 15.26
N PRO A 15 -29.22 -12.96 14.97
CA PRO A 15 -28.37 -12.32 15.96
C PRO A 15 -28.47 -10.79 15.93
N ALA A 16 -28.62 -10.26 17.14
CA ALA A 16 -28.73 -8.87 17.56
C ALA A 16 -27.72 -7.88 16.92
N TRP A 17 -28.26 -6.84 16.26
CA TRP A 17 -27.53 -5.64 15.85
C TRP A 17 -28.06 -4.34 16.52
N LYS A 18 -28.63 -4.45 17.72
CA LYS A 18 -29.06 -3.30 18.52
C LYS A 18 -28.78 -3.52 20.01
N LEU A 19 -27.51 -3.43 20.41
CA LEU A 19 -27.14 -3.04 21.79
C LEU A 19 -25.65 -2.71 21.89
N LEU A 20 -25.19 -1.63 21.25
CA LEU A 20 -23.84 -1.10 21.47
C LEU A 20 -23.87 0.42 21.37
N ASN A 21 -24.52 1.03 22.37
CA ASN A 21 -24.32 2.44 22.70
C ASN A 21 -24.46 2.66 24.21
N HIS A 22 -23.80 1.81 25.00
CA HIS A 22 -23.38 2.07 26.38
C HIS A 22 -22.63 0.83 26.86
N LEU A 23 -21.31 0.96 27.06
CA LEU A 23 -20.49 0.24 28.04
C LEU A 23 -19.01 0.43 27.65
N LYS A 24 -18.38 1.44 28.26
CA LYS A 24 -16.92 1.53 28.33
C LYS A 24 -16.41 0.42 29.26
N THR A 25 -15.32 -0.23 28.85
CA THR A 25 -14.47 -1.14 29.65
C THR A 25 -15.15 -2.39 30.21
N LYS A 26 -14.93 -3.54 29.55
CA LYS A 26 -14.82 -4.87 30.19
C LYS A 26 -14.19 -5.86 29.20
N VAL A 27 -13.08 -6.47 29.61
CA VAL A 27 -12.45 -7.63 28.97
C VAL A 27 -13.38 -8.82 29.14
N PHE A 28 -13.73 -9.52 28.06
CA PHE A 28 -14.47 -10.79 28.11
C PHE A 28 -13.48 -11.94 28.05
N ILE A 29 -13.44 -12.75 29.12
CA ILE A 29 -12.80 -14.07 29.15
C ILE A 29 -13.91 -15.10 28.91
N TRP A 30 -13.78 -15.92 27.87
CA TRP A 30 -14.70 -17.03 27.60
C TRP A 30 -14.21 -18.27 28.36
N ARG A 31 -15.04 -18.81 29.25
CA ARG A 31 -14.76 -20.03 30.03
C ARG A 31 -15.73 -21.11 29.55
N ALA A 32 -15.22 -22.15 28.89
CA ALA A 32 -16.02 -23.33 28.56
C ALA A 32 -16.10 -24.24 29.79
N THR A 33 -17.27 -24.33 30.42
CA THR A 33 -17.55 -25.29 31.49
C THR A 33 -18.34 -26.46 30.93
N SER A 34 -17.77 -27.67 30.98
CA SER A 34 -18.52 -28.92 30.77
C SER A 34 -19.21 -29.33 32.06
N SER A 35 -20.53 -29.19 32.13
CA SER A 35 -21.37 -29.72 33.20
C SER A 35 -21.97 -31.07 32.78
N HIS A 36 -21.46 -32.17 33.33
CA HIS A 36 -22.20 -33.42 33.43
C HIS A 36 -22.78 -33.51 34.84
N THR A 37 -24.10 -33.61 34.93
CA THR A 37 -24.83 -34.00 36.15
C THR A 37 -25.37 -35.43 36.02
N PRO A 38 -25.53 -36.15 37.14
CA PRO A 38 -25.68 -37.60 37.20
C PRO A 38 -27.14 -38.05 37.21
N ASN A 39 -27.37 -39.35 36.99
CA ASN A 39 -28.57 -40.04 37.44
C ASN A 39 -28.17 -41.33 38.18
N GLU A 40 -28.80 -41.52 39.33
CA GLU A 40 -28.73 -42.66 40.26
C GLU A 40 -29.47 -43.90 39.72
N GLY A 41 -29.16 -45.09 40.28
CA GLY A 41 -30.12 -46.21 40.34
C GLY A 41 -29.54 -47.62 40.31
N ASP A 42 -29.23 -48.16 41.49
CA ASP A 42 -29.38 -49.54 41.99
C ASP A 42 -28.61 -50.74 41.41
N GLY A 43 -28.02 -51.53 42.34
CA GLY A 43 -27.91 -52.99 42.17
C GLY A 43 -26.70 -53.74 42.78
N LEU A 44 -26.75 -53.99 44.09
CA LEU A 44 -26.35 -55.24 44.79
C LEU A 44 -24.86 -55.72 44.83
N ALA A 45 -24.30 -55.53 46.04
CA ALA A 45 -23.73 -56.55 46.95
C ALA A 45 -22.32 -57.18 46.73
N PRO A 46 -21.62 -57.58 47.82
CA PRO A 46 -20.16 -57.52 47.94
C PRO A 46 -19.49 -58.90 48.12
N THR A 47 -18.17 -58.99 47.91
CA THR A 47 -17.37 -60.05 48.56
C THR A 47 -15.96 -59.57 48.96
N ASN A 48 -15.62 -59.93 50.20
CA ASN A 48 -14.37 -59.77 50.92
C ASN A 48 -13.26 -60.69 50.40
N SER A 49 -11.99 -60.32 50.66
CA SER A 49 -10.95 -61.11 51.37
C SER A 49 -9.55 -60.62 50.96
N LEU A 50 -8.72 -60.09 51.88
CA LEU A 50 -7.61 -60.80 52.58
C LEU A 50 -6.60 -61.43 51.60
N GLY A 51 -5.28 -61.24 51.68
CA GLY A 51 -4.42 -60.60 52.66
C GLY A 51 -2.95 -60.87 52.27
N GLU A 52 -2.09 -59.97 52.74
CA GLU A 52 -0.71 -60.18 53.22
C GLU A 52 0.39 -60.83 52.35
N SER A 53 1.50 -60.09 52.22
CA SER A 53 2.79 -60.56 52.78
C SER A 53 3.69 -59.39 53.17
N VAL A 54 3.98 -59.31 54.46
CA VAL A 54 4.82 -58.34 55.19
C VAL A 54 6.31 -58.72 55.10
N SER A 55 7.21 -57.72 55.11
CA SER A 55 8.53 -57.88 55.75
C SER A 55 8.98 -56.61 56.48
N ILE A 56 8.79 -56.66 57.81
CA ILE A 56 9.68 -56.31 58.95
C ILE A 56 10.44 -54.97 58.95
N ILE A 57 10.22 -54.24 60.05
CA ILE A 57 10.82 -52.99 60.54
C ILE A 57 12.07 -53.29 61.40
N ASP A 58 13.11 -52.45 61.34
CA ASP A 58 14.01 -52.17 62.49
C ASP A 58 14.21 -50.64 62.62
N PRO A 59 13.91 -50.03 63.79
CA PRO A 59 13.90 -48.59 64.00
C PRO A 59 15.22 -48.04 64.57
N ARG A 60 15.89 -47.14 63.85
CA ARG A 60 16.89 -46.23 64.43
C ARG A 60 16.80 -44.83 63.81
N LEU A 61 16.14 -43.92 64.52
CA LEU A 61 16.32 -42.46 64.44
C LEU A 61 17.28 -42.07 65.57
N PRO A 62 18.20 -41.08 65.39
CA PRO A 62 17.79 -39.70 65.17
C PRO A 62 18.67 -38.86 64.22
N HIS A 63 18.05 -37.98 63.45
CA HIS A 63 18.32 -36.53 63.38
C HIS A 63 17.78 -35.95 62.07
N TYR A 64 16.85 -35.00 62.19
CA TYR A 64 16.35 -34.18 61.10
C TYR A 64 17.45 -33.30 60.52
N PRO A 65 17.71 -33.31 59.20
CA PRO A 65 18.18 -32.13 58.51
C PRO A 65 16.97 -31.27 58.13
N VAL A 66 16.97 -30.03 58.61
CA VAL A 66 16.08 -28.96 58.18
C VAL A 66 16.14 -28.89 56.65
N SER A 67 15.06 -29.29 55.99
CA SER A 67 14.86 -29.06 54.56
C SER A 67 14.77 -27.56 54.33
N LYS A 68 15.78 -27.00 53.67
CA LYS A 68 15.71 -25.65 53.09
C LYS A 68 14.42 -25.56 52.26
N PRO A 69 13.66 -24.46 52.33
CA PRO A 69 12.49 -24.29 51.48
C PRO A 69 12.94 -24.39 50.02
N ILE A 70 12.35 -25.33 49.28
CA ILE A 70 12.44 -25.36 47.82
C ILE A 70 11.83 -24.05 47.36
N THR A 71 12.68 -23.11 46.99
CA THR A 71 12.25 -21.92 46.25
C THR A 71 11.91 -22.43 44.86
N VAL A 72 10.63 -22.67 44.58
CA VAL A 72 10.17 -22.87 43.20
C VAL A 72 10.36 -21.53 42.51
N VAL A 73 11.51 -21.36 41.86
CA VAL A 73 11.69 -20.32 40.85
C VAL A 73 10.88 -20.80 39.66
N THR A 74 9.63 -20.35 39.52
CA THR A 74 8.89 -20.49 38.27
C THR A 74 9.62 -19.67 37.21
N GLN A 75 10.52 -20.32 36.47
CA GLN A 75 10.98 -19.80 35.18
C GLN A 75 9.74 -19.71 34.29
N GLY A 76 9.45 -18.50 33.80
CA GLY A 76 8.32 -18.30 32.88
C GLY A 76 8.53 -19.05 31.57
N ARG A 77 7.44 -19.32 30.85
CA ARG A 77 7.49 -20.08 29.58
C ARG A 77 8.43 -19.42 28.57
N THR A 78 9.15 -20.24 27.81
CA THR A 78 9.95 -19.77 26.68
C THR A 78 9.06 -19.22 25.57
N TYR A 79 9.64 -18.52 24.58
CA TYR A 79 8.88 -17.92 23.49
C TYR A 79 7.96 -18.91 22.78
N ASP A 80 8.49 -20.06 22.36
CA ASP A 80 7.70 -21.06 21.63
C ASP A 80 6.68 -21.74 22.54
N GLU A 81 7.03 -22.06 23.79
CA GLU A 81 6.07 -22.61 24.77
C GLU A 81 4.92 -21.65 25.07
N ALA A 82 5.20 -20.35 25.16
CA ALA A 82 4.19 -19.32 25.38
C ALA A 82 3.25 -19.18 24.18
N VAL A 83 3.78 -19.30 22.94
CA VAL A 83 2.96 -19.32 21.73
C VAL A 83 2.06 -20.57 21.71
N LEU A 84 2.63 -21.75 21.96
CA LEU A 84 1.88 -23.00 21.98
C LEU A 84 0.81 -23.02 23.08
N HIS A 85 1.12 -22.43 24.25
CA HIS A 85 0.18 -22.28 25.35
C HIS A 85 -0.97 -21.32 24.98
N ALA A 86 -0.65 -20.16 24.41
CA ALA A 86 -1.66 -19.18 23.99
C ALA A 86 -2.61 -19.73 22.90
N CYS A 87 -2.13 -20.66 22.08
CA CYS A 87 -2.91 -21.34 21.05
C CYS A 87 -3.55 -22.66 21.53
N ASN A 88 -3.37 -23.05 22.79
CA ASN A 88 -3.86 -24.29 23.37
C ASN A 88 -3.40 -25.57 22.63
N VAL A 89 -2.15 -25.59 22.17
CA VAL A 89 -1.54 -26.70 21.40
C VAL A 89 -0.27 -27.25 22.06
N SER A 90 0.00 -26.94 23.32
CA SER A 90 1.19 -27.43 24.04
C SER A 90 1.29 -28.96 24.09
N ASN A 91 0.15 -29.66 24.07
CA ASN A 91 0.06 -31.12 24.08
C ASN A 91 -0.22 -31.73 22.70
N ALA A 92 -0.20 -30.93 21.63
CA ALA A 92 -0.46 -31.38 20.26
C ALA A 92 0.74 -32.14 19.67
N SER A 93 0.54 -32.72 18.48
CA SER A 93 1.63 -33.35 17.72
C SER A 93 2.71 -32.33 17.35
N ASP A 94 3.96 -32.76 17.18
CA ASP A 94 5.05 -31.87 16.77
C ASP A 94 4.77 -31.17 15.43
N GLN A 95 4.04 -31.85 14.55
CA GLN A 95 3.58 -31.28 13.29
C GLN A 95 2.61 -30.09 13.51
N GLU A 96 1.67 -30.20 14.44
CA GLU A 96 0.73 -29.13 14.78
C GLU A 96 1.41 -27.99 15.55
N LYS A 97 2.37 -28.31 16.41
CA LYS A 97 3.21 -27.31 17.09
C LYS A 97 4.02 -26.49 16.07
N CYS A 98 4.69 -27.13 15.12
CA CYS A 98 5.42 -26.45 14.05
C CYS A 98 4.52 -25.57 13.18
N LYS A 99 3.34 -26.09 12.77
CA LYS A 99 2.36 -25.30 12.01
C LYS A 99 1.91 -24.06 12.77
N THR A 100 1.62 -24.21 14.06
CA THR A 100 1.15 -23.10 14.91
C THR A 100 2.22 -22.03 15.05
N LEU A 101 3.48 -22.41 15.33
CA LEU A 101 4.60 -21.47 15.42
C LEU A 101 4.79 -20.71 14.10
N TYR A 102 4.73 -21.41 12.96
CA TYR A 102 4.84 -20.78 11.64
C TYR A 102 3.73 -19.77 11.37
N VAL A 103 2.48 -20.10 11.70
CA VAL A 103 1.33 -19.21 11.53
C VAL A 103 1.49 -17.97 12.42
N VAL A 104 1.86 -18.13 13.68
CA VAL A 104 2.02 -17.01 14.63
C VAL A 104 3.15 -16.07 14.19
N ASP A 105 4.28 -16.62 13.71
CA ASP A 105 5.36 -15.82 13.14
C ASP A 105 4.93 -15.10 11.85
N SER A 106 4.18 -15.79 10.98
CA SER A 106 3.65 -15.21 9.73
C SER A 106 2.66 -14.08 9.99
N LEU A 107 1.93 -14.13 11.11
CA LEU A 107 1.03 -13.08 11.56
C LEU A 107 1.75 -11.96 12.33
N SER A 108 3.08 -12.05 12.51
CA SER A 108 3.89 -11.08 13.27
C SER A 108 3.36 -10.85 14.70
N LEU A 109 2.75 -11.88 15.28
CA LEU A 109 2.25 -11.86 16.64
C LEU A 109 3.38 -12.19 17.61
N ARG A 110 3.32 -11.58 18.79
CA ARG A 110 4.28 -11.77 19.86
C ARG A 110 3.58 -12.28 21.11
N PRO A 111 4.13 -13.31 21.77
CA PRO A 111 3.65 -13.73 23.07
C PRO A 111 3.97 -12.68 24.13
N PHE A 112 3.03 -12.50 25.06
CA PHE A 112 3.24 -11.82 26.33
C PHE A 112 2.72 -12.71 27.44
N SER A 113 3.30 -12.62 28.62
CA SER A 113 2.80 -13.27 29.82
C SER A 113 1.99 -12.30 30.67
N HIS A 114 0.92 -12.81 31.25
CA HIS A 114 0.18 -12.18 32.32
C HIS A 114 0.21 -13.12 33.53
N VAL A 115 0.63 -12.60 34.68
CA VAL A 115 0.60 -13.37 35.92
C VAL A 115 -0.61 -12.91 36.73
N ASP A 116 -1.50 -13.85 37.05
CA ASP A 116 -2.69 -13.56 37.84
C ASP A 116 -2.35 -13.37 39.33
N ALA A 117 -3.35 -13.01 40.14
CA ALA A 117 -3.18 -12.80 41.58
C ALA A 117 -2.75 -14.07 42.35
N ASN A 118 -2.90 -15.26 41.75
CA ASN A 118 -2.51 -16.54 42.32
C ASN A 118 -1.10 -16.98 41.88
N GLY A 119 -0.41 -16.17 41.06
CA GLY A 119 0.91 -16.49 40.53
C GLY A 119 0.89 -17.39 39.30
N CYS A 120 -0.28 -17.66 38.70
CA CYS A 120 -0.40 -18.46 37.49
C CYS A 120 -0.05 -17.64 36.25
N GLU A 121 0.87 -18.14 35.44
CA GLU A 121 1.23 -17.53 34.16
C GLU A 121 0.25 -17.94 33.05
N GLU A 122 -0.43 -16.95 32.49
CA GLU A 122 -1.21 -17.04 31.27
C GLU A 122 -0.48 -16.35 30.10
N ASN A 123 -0.64 -16.86 28.88
CA ASN A 123 0.02 -16.30 27.70
C ASN A 123 -1.00 -15.83 26.67
N GLY A 124 -0.77 -14.64 26.13
CA GLY A 124 -1.57 -14.05 25.05
C GLY A 124 -0.70 -13.66 23.87
N LEU A 125 -1.33 -13.51 22.70
CA LEU A 125 -0.67 -13.07 21.47
C LEU A 125 -1.17 -11.67 21.08
N ALA A 126 -0.24 -10.76 20.79
CA ALA A 126 -0.57 -9.43 20.30
C ALA A 126 0.54 -8.90 19.38
N SER A 127 0.24 -7.84 18.62
CA SER A 127 1.29 -7.15 17.83
C SER A 127 2.40 -6.61 18.75
N GLN A 128 3.64 -6.57 18.25
CA GLN A 128 4.79 -6.04 18.99
C GLN A 128 4.51 -4.65 19.60
N ARG A 129 3.85 -3.76 18.84
CA ARG A 129 3.51 -2.41 19.31
C ARG A 129 2.60 -2.45 20.53
N LEU A 130 1.58 -3.31 20.49
CA LEU A 130 0.62 -3.44 21.59
C LEU A 130 1.27 -4.09 22.82
N VAL A 131 2.09 -5.14 22.63
CA VAL A 131 2.84 -5.78 23.73
C VAL A 131 3.78 -4.79 24.41
N ASN A 132 4.53 -4.00 23.64
CA ASN A 132 5.44 -2.99 24.21
C ASN A 132 4.69 -1.91 24.98
N LYS A 133 3.54 -1.45 24.46
CA LYS A 133 2.68 -0.48 25.14
C LYS A 133 2.14 -1.05 26.46
N MET A 134 1.55 -2.24 26.41
CA MET A 134 0.94 -2.89 27.58
C MET A 134 1.98 -3.23 28.65
N SER A 135 3.17 -3.71 28.25
CA SER A 135 4.25 -4.03 29.19
C SER A 135 4.83 -2.78 29.87
N GLY A 136 4.71 -1.60 29.25
CA GLY A 136 5.10 -0.32 29.84
C GLY A 136 4.04 0.28 30.76
N GLU A 137 2.75 0.04 30.48
CA GLU A 137 1.62 0.59 31.24
C GLU A 137 1.18 -0.31 32.41
N TYR A 138 1.39 -1.63 32.31
CA TYR A 138 0.89 -2.61 33.27
C TYR A 138 2.00 -3.55 33.73
N GLN A 139 2.40 -3.47 35.00
CA GLN A 139 3.45 -4.32 35.59
C GLN A 139 3.12 -5.83 35.56
N ALA A 140 1.84 -6.18 35.48
CA ALA A 140 1.37 -7.56 35.41
C ALA A 140 1.51 -8.18 34.02
N ILE A 141 1.93 -7.43 33.00
CA ILE A 141 2.16 -7.90 31.63
C ILE A 141 3.65 -7.83 31.32
N LYS A 142 4.24 -8.95 30.88
CA LYS A 142 5.65 -9.02 30.49
C LYS A 142 5.78 -9.50 29.05
N SER A 143 6.62 -8.81 28.27
CA SER A 143 6.99 -9.26 26.93
C SER A 143 7.90 -10.48 27.01
N ILE A 144 7.66 -11.49 26.17
CA ILE A 144 8.53 -12.66 26.04
C ILE A 144 9.38 -12.48 24.78
N LEU A 145 10.70 -12.47 24.95
CA LEU A 145 11.65 -12.21 23.87
C LEU A 145 11.93 -13.48 23.06
N PRO A 146 12.02 -13.37 21.72
CA PRO A 146 12.36 -14.51 20.88
C PRO A 146 13.79 -14.98 21.14
N LEU A 147 13.96 -16.29 21.30
CA LEU A 147 15.26 -16.95 21.23
C LEU A 147 15.54 -17.35 19.78
N LYS A 148 16.80 -17.25 19.36
CA LYS A 148 17.24 -17.59 18.00
C LYS A 148 17.04 -19.10 17.77
N ARG A 149 16.04 -19.49 16.96
CA ARG A 149 15.80 -20.91 16.62
C ARG A 149 16.91 -21.44 15.69
N SER A 150 17.43 -22.64 15.95
CA SER A 150 18.34 -23.34 15.04
C SER A 150 17.54 -23.98 13.91
N PHE A 151 18.03 -23.85 12.67
CA PHE A 151 17.37 -24.29 11.45
C PHE A 151 17.54 -25.80 11.19
N GLU A 152 17.20 -26.66 12.15
CA GLU A 152 17.26 -28.11 11.94
C GLU A 152 15.93 -28.75 12.33
N SER A 153 15.40 -29.57 11.40
CA SER A 153 14.12 -30.31 11.40
C SER A 153 12.83 -29.56 11.02
N MET A 154 12.72 -29.13 9.75
CA MET A 154 11.40 -29.11 9.07
C MET A 154 11.41 -30.13 7.93
N ASN A 155 11.17 -31.40 8.27
CA ASN A 155 11.02 -32.45 7.26
C ASN A 155 9.59 -32.52 6.71
N ALA A 156 9.48 -32.24 5.42
CA ALA A 156 8.72 -32.97 4.41
C ALA A 156 7.34 -33.54 4.80
N SER A 157 6.32 -32.69 4.94
CA SER A 157 4.92 -33.16 4.76
C SER A 157 3.90 -32.07 4.39
N ILE A 158 4.34 -30.87 3.97
CA ILE A 158 3.42 -29.80 3.59
C ILE A 158 3.70 -29.49 2.12
N CYS A 159 2.86 -29.97 1.21
CA CYS A 159 2.90 -29.53 -0.18
C CYS A 159 2.42 -28.08 -0.24
N ILE A 160 3.39 -27.16 -0.26
CA ILE A 160 3.20 -25.71 -0.37
C ILE A 160 2.39 -25.32 -1.63
N ASN A 161 2.29 -26.19 -2.63
CA ASN A 161 1.59 -25.92 -3.90
C ASN A 161 0.08 -26.20 -3.90
N CYS A 162 -0.51 -26.73 -2.83
CA CYS A 162 -1.91 -27.23 -2.85
C CYS A 162 -2.88 -26.46 -1.95
N SER A 163 -2.49 -25.31 -1.40
CA SER A 163 -3.40 -24.37 -0.71
C SER A 163 -3.54 -23.11 -1.56
N PRO A 164 -4.74 -22.50 -1.70
CA PRO A 164 -4.81 -21.16 -2.26
C PRO A 164 -3.95 -20.25 -1.36
N GLU A 165 -2.93 -19.65 -1.95
CA GLU A 165 -1.93 -18.84 -1.28
C GLU A 165 -2.60 -17.55 -0.77
N ILE A 166 -3.22 -17.63 0.41
CA ILE A 166 -3.60 -16.43 1.17
C ILE A 166 -2.27 -15.82 1.61
N VAL A 167 -1.76 -14.84 0.87
CA VAL A 167 -0.51 -14.12 1.19
C VAL A 167 -0.70 -13.43 2.55
N PRO A 168 -0.22 -14.00 3.67
CA PRO A 168 -0.60 -13.55 5.02
C PRO A 168 -0.20 -12.09 5.25
N ALA A 169 0.86 -11.64 4.57
CA ALA A 169 1.36 -10.28 4.61
C ALA A 169 0.37 -9.22 4.10
N LEU A 170 -0.33 -9.43 2.98
CA LEU A 170 -1.23 -8.41 2.44
C LEU A 170 -2.53 -8.32 3.24
N THR A 171 -3.10 -9.46 3.62
CA THR A 171 -4.30 -9.51 4.47
C THR A 171 -4.05 -8.83 5.81
N ASN A 172 -2.85 -8.97 6.38
CA ASN A 172 -2.44 -8.25 7.59
C ASN A 172 -2.39 -6.73 7.36
N ILE A 173 -1.84 -6.25 6.25
CA ILE A 173 -1.82 -4.82 5.93
C ILE A 173 -3.24 -4.27 5.80
N ILE A 174 -4.09 -4.96 5.03
CA ILE A 174 -5.47 -4.53 4.79
C ILE A 174 -6.26 -4.50 6.10
N SER A 175 -6.16 -5.55 6.92
CA SER A 175 -6.91 -5.64 8.18
C SER A 175 -6.41 -4.67 9.26
N SER A 176 -5.10 -4.43 9.33
CA SER A 176 -4.50 -3.52 10.31
C SER A 176 -4.53 -2.04 9.88
N SER A 177 -4.86 -1.76 8.63
CA SER A 177 -4.92 -0.41 8.08
C SER A 177 -5.99 0.44 8.77
N PRO A 178 -5.74 1.74 9.01
CA PRO A 178 -6.80 2.68 9.40
C PRO A 178 -7.83 2.93 8.29
N TYR A 179 -7.64 2.34 7.10
CA TYR A 179 -8.55 2.40 5.95
C TYR A 179 -9.07 1.01 5.56
N SER A 180 -9.04 0.05 6.49
CA SER A 180 -9.37 -1.37 6.23
C SER A 180 -10.71 -1.56 5.54
N LYS A 181 -11.77 -0.87 5.98
CA LYS A 181 -13.11 -0.92 5.37
C LYS A 181 -13.11 -0.56 3.89
N LEU A 182 -12.34 0.46 3.50
CA LEU A 182 -12.19 0.89 2.12
C LEU A 182 -11.38 -0.14 1.31
N LEU A 183 -10.26 -0.62 1.88
CA LEU A 183 -9.37 -1.57 1.22
C LEU A 183 -10.03 -2.94 1.00
N MET A 184 -10.87 -3.39 1.94
CA MET A 184 -11.62 -4.66 1.88
C MET A 184 -12.69 -4.69 0.78
N GLN A 185 -13.03 -3.55 0.17
CA GLN A 185 -13.97 -3.51 -0.96
C GLN A 185 -13.34 -3.96 -2.29
N ARG A 186 -12.06 -4.36 -2.28
CA ARG A 186 -11.28 -4.65 -3.47
C ARG A 186 -10.43 -5.90 -3.29
N GLN A 187 -10.08 -6.50 -4.41
CA GLN A 187 -9.16 -7.63 -4.46
C GLN A 187 -7.83 -7.18 -5.04
N TYR A 188 -6.76 -7.78 -4.54
CA TYR A 188 -5.40 -7.47 -4.95
C TYR A 188 -4.63 -8.76 -5.22
N THR A 189 -3.75 -8.71 -6.22
CA THR A 189 -2.89 -9.82 -6.64
C THR A 189 -1.45 -9.33 -6.64
N GLU A 190 -0.50 -10.16 -6.20
CA GLU A 190 0.92 -9.81 -6.30
C GLU A 190 1.33 -9.69 -7.77
N LEU A 191 2.25 -8.78 -8.09
CA LEU A 191 2.78 -8.57 -9.43
C LEU A 191 3.45 -9.87 -9.93
N THR A 192 3.03 -10.37 -11.09
CA THR A 192 3.53 -11.63 -11.65
C THR A 192 4.58 -11.39 -12.75
N PRO A 193 5.44 -12.38 -13.04
CA PRO A 193 6.37 -12.31 -14.17
C PRO A 193 5.70 -12.03 -15.52
N ASP A 194 4.50 -12.55 -15.77
CA ASP A 194 3.77 -12.31 -17.03
C ASP A 194 3.37 -10.83 -17.17
N VAL A 195 2.92 -10.21 -16.07
CA VAL A 195 2.60 -8.78 -16.06
C VAL A 195 3.88 -7.96 -16.23
N CYS A 196 5.00 -8.36 -15.62
CA CYS A 196 6.30 -7.72 -15.84
C CYS A 196 6.72 -7.75 -17.32
N ALA A 197 6.53 -8.90 -18.00
CA ALA A 197 6.84 -9.05 -19.41
C ALA A 197 5.98 -8.13 -20.29
N ILE A 198 4.69 -7.95 -19.96
CA ILE A 198 3.79 -7.02 -20.65
C ILE A 198 4.26 -5.58 -20.48
N ILE A 199 4.58 -5.15 -19.25
CA ILE A 199 5.02 -3.77 -18.95
C ILE A 199 6.33 -3.43 -19.66
N ASN A 200 7.21 -4.43 -19.87
CA ASN A 200 8.49 -4.27 -20.54
C ASN A 200 8.46 -4.42 -22.07
N LYS A 201 7.27 -4.48 -22.68
CA LYS A 201 7.16 -4.42 -24.16
C LYS A 201 7.60 -3.04 -24.67
N ASP A 202 8.31 -3.07 -25.79
CA ASP A 202 8.86 -1.86 -26.42
C ASP A 202 7.75 -0.90 -26.88
N TRP A 203 7.86 0.38 -26.50
CA TRP A 203 6.83 1.38 -26.78
C TRP A 203 6.83 1.88 -28.23
N ASP A 204 7.91 1.72 -29.00
CA ASP A 204 7.91 2.02 -30.45
C ASP A 204 7.03 1.01 -31.20
N PHE A 205 7.06 -0.25 -30.79
CA PHE A 205 6.32 -1.34 -31.45
C PHE A 205 4.95 -1.61 -30.81
N PHE A 206 4.80 -1.30 -29.53
CA PHE A 206 3.57 -1.52 -28.75
C PHE A 206 3.18 -0.25 -27.99
N PRO A 207 2.80 0.85 -28.70
CA PRO A 207 2.55 2.15 -28.08
C PRO A 207 1.41 2.13 -27.07
N GLN A 208 0.48 1.19 -27.14
CA GLN A 208 -0.61 1.03 -26.17
C GLN A 208 -0.13 0.66 -24.76
N ILE A 209 1.06 0.08 -24.64
CA ILE A 209 1.60 -0.45 -23.39
C ILE A 209 1.84 0.66 -22.37
N LYS A 210 2.12 1.89 -22.80
CA LYS A 210 2.25 3.03 -21.88
C LYS A 210 0.96 3.34 -21.12
N PHE A 211 -0.20 3.17 -21.76
CA PHE A 211 -1.51 3.38 -21.13
C PHE A 211 -1.87 2.21 -20.21
N ALA A 212 -1.62 0.98 -20.66
CA ALA A 212 -1.76 -0.20 -19.81
C ALA A 212 -0.86 -0.10 -18.57
N THR A 213 0.38 0.37 -18.70
CA THR A 213 1.34 0.48 -17.60
C THR A 213 0.85 1.43 -16.51
N VAL A 214 0.42 2.64 -16.86
CA VAL A 214 -0.13 3.56 -15.84
C VAL A 214 -1.43 3.04 -15.24
N GLN A 215 -2.23 2.32 -16.03
CA GLN A 215 -3.43 1.67 -15.53
C GLN A 215 -3.06 0.58 -14.51
N ILE A 216 -2.08 -0.29 -14.77
CA ILE A 216 -1.62 -1.34 -13.82
C ILE A 216 -1.22 -0.74 -12.48
N PHE A 217 -0.42 0.33 -12.49
CA PHE A 217 0.16 0.88 -11.26
C PHE A 217 -0.74 1.89 -10.55
N ALA A 218 -1.79 2.41 -11.20
CA ALA A 218 -2.80 3.16 -10.49
C ALA A 218 -3.44 2.26 -9.42
N ARG A 219 -3.22 2.57 -8.14
CA ARG A 219 -3.61 1.82 -6.94
C ARG A 219 -2.82 0.56 -6.63
N ALA A 220 -1.67 0.39 -7.24
CA ALA A 220 -0.77 -0.63 -6.71
C ALA A 220 -0.46 -0.31 -5.23
N ILE A 221 -0.29 -1.35 -4.43
CA ILE A 221 0.20 -1.25 -3.06
C ILE A 221 1.67 -1.63 -3.09
N LEU A 222 2.52 -0.74 -2.59
CA LEU A 222 3.91 -1.07 -2.29
C LEU A 222 4.01 -1.39 -0.81
N TYR A 223 4.55 -2.56 -0.49
CA TYR A 223 4.75 -3.01 0.88
C TYR A 223 6.19 -3.39 1.13
N ASN A 224 6.87 -2.65 2.00
CA ASN A 224 8.22 -2.97 2.43
C ASN A 224 8.16 -3.97 3.59
N THR A 225 8.57 -5.21 3.34
CA THR A 225 8.51 -6.30 4.33
C THR A 225 9.55 -6.15 5.45
N THR A 226 10.58 -5.31 5.26
CA THR A 226 11.64 -5.11 6.27
C THR A 226 11.18 -4.19 7.39
N ASN A 227 10.46 -3.12 7.05
CA ASN A 227 10.04 -2.09 8.03
C ASN A 227 8.51 -2.03 8.24
N GLY A 228 7.74 -2.85 7.51
CA GLY A 228 6.29 -2.93 7.62
C GLY A 228 5.54 -1.75 7.01
N GLN A 229 6.22 -0.83 6.32
CA GLN A 229 5.57 0.33 5.72
C GLN A 229 4.81 -0.07 4.44
N ALA A 230 3.61 0.47 4.28
CA ALA A 230 2.78 0.23 3.11
C ALA A 230 2.21 1.55 2.56
N ILE A 231 2.21 1.70 1.24
CA ILE A 231 1.55 2.81 0.56
C ILE A 231 0.63 2.31 -0.56
N MET A 232 -0.45 3.05 -0.80
CA MET A 232 -1.22 2.97 -2.03
C MET A 232 -0.77 4.05 -3.00
N LEU A 233 -0.53 3.68 -4.25
CA LEU A 233 -0.19 4.60 -5.33
C LEU A 233 -1.47 5.23 -5.90
N ASN A 234 -1.82 6.42 -5.45
CA ASN A 234 -3.07 7.08 -5.88
C ASN A 234 -3.00 7.62 -7.30
N THR A 235 -1.83 8.09 -7.75
CA THR A 235 -1.62 8.62 -9.11
C THR A 235 -0.18 8.38 -9.55
N VAL A 236 -0.04 7.93 -10.79
CA VAL A 236 1.25 7.61 -11.41
C VAL A 236 1.35 8.21 -12.80
N GLU A 237 2.58 8.49 -13.23
CA GLU A 237 2.92 9.01 -14.56
C GLU A 237 4.04 8.17 -15.18
N ALA A 238 3.86 7.70 -16.41
CA ALA A 238 4.89 6.90 -17.09
C ALA A 238 5.68 7.72 -18.10
N TYR A 239 6.98 7.49 -18.17
CA TYR A 239 7.92 8.14 -19.08
C TYR A 239 8.75 7.08 -19.80
N GLY A 240 8.95 7.25 -21.11
CA GLY A 240 9.77 6.34 -21.90
C GLY A 240 11.26 6.44 -21.53
N ARG A 241 12.02 5.39 -21.80
CA ARG A 241 13.42 5.29 -21.35
C ARG A 241 14.44 5.96 -22.27
N THR A 242 14.13 6.14 -23.55
CA THR A 242 15.09 6.61 -24.56
C THR A 242 14.64 7.93 -25.18
N LYS A 243 15.57 8.66 -25.82
CA LYS A 243 15.30 10.02 -26.34
C LYS A 243 14.29 10.01 -27.49
N SER A 244 14.34 8.98 -28.31
CA SER A 244 13.41 8.80 -29.43
C SER A 244 12.00 8.57 -28.93
N ILE A 245 11.85 7.81 -27.84
CA ILE A 245 10.54 7.52 -27.23
C ILE A 245 10.01 8.70 -26.42
N ASP A 246 10.85 9.33 -25.61
CA ASP A 246 10.40 10.35 -24.67
C ASP A 246 11.46 11.43 -24.42
N PRO A 247 11.15 12.71 -24.74
CA PRO A 247 12.06 13.81 -24.44
C PRO A 247 12.20 14.09 -22.94
N HIS A 248 11.23 13.65 -22.11
CA HIS A 248 11.21 13.80 -20.66
C HIS A 248 11.72 12.56 -19.91
N ARG A 249 12.37 11.62 -20.60
CA ARG A 249 12.96 10.42 -19.99
C ARG A 249 13.86 10.72 -18.79
N GLU A 250 14.02 9.72 -17.93
CA GLU A 250 15.06 9.74 -16.92
C GLU A 250 16.47 9.84 -17.56
N PRO A 251 17.31 10.82 -17.17
CA PRO A 251 18.63 10.97 -17.73
C PRO A 251 19.61 9.96 -17.13
N PHE A 252 20.23 9.15 -17.97
CA PHE A 252 21.33 8.25 -17.59
C PHE A 252 22.70 8.80 -18.03
N GLY A 253 23.79 8.16 -17.59
CA GLY A 253 25.17 8.49 -17.99
C GLY A 253 26.03 9.04 -16.84
N LYS A 254 27.11 9.77 -17.19
CA LYS A 254 28.05 10.33 -16.21
C LYS A 254 27.76 11.81 -15.94
N LEU A 255 27.83 12.21 -14.67
CA LEU A 255 27.86 13.60 -14.23
C LEU A 255 29.08 13.81 -13.34
N LYS A 256 29.99 14.70 -13.75
CA LYS A 256 31.21 15.04 -12.97
C LYS A 256 31.99 13.80 -12.51
N GLY A 257 32.13 12.79 -13.38
CA GLY A 257 32.85 11.54 -13.09
C GLY A 257 32.04 10.45 -12.39
N PHE A 258 30.88 10.76 -11.81
CA PHE A 258 30.00 9.78 -11.17
C PHE A 258 28.90 9.31 -12.12
N THR A 259 28.51 8.04 -12.01
CA THR A 259 27.31 7.52 -12.69
C THR A 259 26.08 8.15 -12.05
N LYS A 260 25.20 8.73 -12.87
CA LYS A 260 23.92 9.26 -12.38
C LYS A 260 23.09 8.12 -11.79
N PRO A 261 22.53 8.28 -10.58
CA PRO A 261 21.56 7.34 -10.03
C PRO A 261 20.38 7.18 -11.00
N THR A 262 19.91 5.95 -11.15
CA THR A 262 18.84 5.61 -12.09
C THR A 262 17.89 4.61 -11.45
N SER A 263 16.64 4.58 -11.93
CA SER A 263 15.64 3.59 -11.59
C SER A 263 15.80 2.26 -12.33
N LEU A 264 16.84 2.10 -13.16
CA LEU A 264 17.03 0.87 -13.96
C LEU A 264 17.05 -0.35 -13.03
N PRO A 265 16.37 -1.44 -13.40
CA PRO A 265 16.50 -2.70 -12.67
C PRO A 265 17.97 -3.10 -12.55
N PRO A 266 18.46 -3.41 -11.34
CA PRO A 266 19.84 -3.82 -11.15
C PRO A 266 20.09 -5.20 -11.79
N PRO A 267 21.32 -5.47 -12.25
CA PRO A 267 21.67 -6.80 -12.72
C PRO A 267 21.58 -7.81 -11.55
N GLY A 268 20.93 -8.94 -11.79
CA GLY A 268 20.84 -10.05 -10.83
C GLY A 268 19.42 -10.48 -10.52
N LYS A 269 19.29 -11.35 -9.52
CA LYS A 269 18.00 -11.89 -9.10
C LYS A 269 17.25 -10.86 -8.25
N ILE A 270 16.24 -10.23 -8.84
CA ILE A 270 15.29 -9.33 -8.18
C ILE A 270 13.91 -10.01 -8.07
N PRO A 271 13.05 -9.59 -7.12
CA PRO A 271 11.75 -10.23 -6.89
C PRO A 271 10.82 -10.22 -8.11
N TYR A 272 10.82 -9.11 -8.84
CA TYR A 272 9.99 -8.90 -10.03
C TYR A 272 10.92 -8.69 -11.23
N PRO A 273 10.91 -9.58 -12.23
CA PRO A 273 11.78 -9.46 -13.40
C PRO A 273 11.63 -8.08 -14.04
N ASP A 274 12.75 -7.40 -14.29
CA ASP A 274 12.79 -6.13 -15.00
C ASP A 274 11.91 -5.00 -14.43
N ILE A 275 11.54 -5.09 -13.16
CA ILE A 275 10.74 -4.08 -12.44
C ILE A 275 11.44 -3.72 -11.12
N TRP A 276 11.64 -2.43 -10.88
CA TRP A 276 12.45 -1.95 -9.76
C TRP A 276 11.88 -0.69 -9.09
N PRO A 277 11.18 -0.83 -7.94
CA PRO A 277 10.74 0.31 -7.16
C PRO A 277 11.90 0.91 -6.36
N ILE A 278 12.18 2.21 -6.52
CA ILE A 278 13.29 2.89 -5.84
C ILE A 278 12.98 4.36 -5.60
N SER A 279 13.62 4.97 -4.59
CA SER A 279 13.64 6.42 -4.45
C SER A 279 14.89 7.04 -5.07
N LEU A 280 14.70 7.98 -6.01
CA LEU A 280 15.78 8.75 -6.61
C LEU A 280 15.92 10.10 -5.94
N HIS A 281 17.12 10.40 -5.44
CA HIS A 281 17.42 11.70 -4.84
C HIS A 281 17.75 12.72 -5.93
N THR A 282 16.93 13.77 -6.03
CA THR A 282 17.16 14.92 -6.91
C THR A 282 17.38 16.18 -6.06
N SER A 283 17.74 17.28 -6.71
CA SER A 283 17.82 18.60 -6.06
C SER A 283 16.49 19.10 -5.49
N GLU A 284 15.36 18.61 -6.03
CA GLU A 284 14.02 18.96 -5.54
C GLU A 284 13.57 18.06 -4.38
N GLY A 285 14.22 16.91 -4.18
CA GLY A 285 13.87 15.94 -3.14
C GLY A 285 13.91 14.50 -3.64
N SER A 286 13.40 13.59 -2.81
CA SER A 286 13.34 12.16 -3.10
C SER A 286 12.11 11.86 -3.96
N LYS A 287 12.28 11.30 -5.16
CA LYS A 287 11.18 10.90 -6.05
C LYS A 287 11.01 9.39 -6.02
N LEU A 288 9.83 8.90 -5.70
CA LEU A 288 9.53 7.47 -5.76
C LEU A 288 9.20 7.07 -7.20
N VAL A 289 9.93 6.11 -7.73
CA VAL A 289 9.85 5.68 -9.12
C VAL A 289 9.83 4.16 -9.18
N ILE A 290 8.99 3.59 -10.04
CA ILE A 290 9.07 2.19 -10.44
C ILE A 290 9.74 2.16 -11.81
N GLY A 291 10.99 1.75 -11.85
CA GLY A 291 11.75 1.64 -13.09
C GLY A 291 11.54 0.31 -13.78
N THR A 292 11.58 0.34 -15.10
CA THR A 292 11.52 -0.82 -15.99
C THR A 292 12.65 -0.71 -17.02
N LEU A 293 12.76 -1.67 -17.94
CA LEU A 293 13.73 -1.56 -19.04
C LEU A 293 13.32 -0.52 -20.09
N VAL A 294 12.01 -0.35 -20.32
CA VAL A 294 11.46 0.48 -21.40
C VAL A 294 10.89 1.82 -20.92
N SER A 295 10.64 1.95 -19.62
CA SER A 295 10.00 3.12 -19.02
C SER A 295 10.36 3.35 -17.55
N ASN A 296 9.95 4.48 -17.00
CA ASN A 296 9.89 4.72 -15.58
C ASN A 296 8.53 5.29 -15.18
N ILE A 297 7.98 4.80 -14.08
CA ILE A 297 6.69 5.20 -13.56
C ILE A 297 6.93 6.05 -12.30
N LEU A 298 6.74 7.36 -12.43
CA LEU A 298 6.81 8.30 -11.33
C LEU A 298 5.53 8.25 -10.51
N VAL A 299 5.66 8.08 -9.19
CA VAL A 299 4.54 8.19 -8.26
C VAL A 299 4.34 9.67 -7.92
N THR A 300 3.19 10.23 -8.32
CA THR A 300 2.85 11.65 -8.08
C THR A 300 1.77 11.85 -7.03
N SER A 301 1.15 10.78 -6.56
CA SER A 301 0.31 10.79 -5.37
C SER A 301 0.34 9.43 -4.69
N ASN A 302 0.51 9.41 -3.36
CA ASN A 302 0.38 8.20 -2.56
C ASN A 302 -0.16 8.46 -1.15
N MET A 303 -0.68 7.41 -0.54
CA MET A 303 -1.22 7.41 0.83
C MET A 303 -0.63 6.25 1.63
N ARG A 304 -0.20 6.51 2.87
CA ARG A 304 0.24 5.44 3.79
C ARG A 304 -0.96 4.59 4.21
N LEU A 305 -0.78 3.28 4.19
CA LEU A 305 -1.80 2.32 4.59
C LEU A 305 -1.55 1.75 5.98
N ASP A 306 -0.33 1.84 6.50
CA ASP A 306 0.04 1.36 7.84
C ASP A 306 -0.12 2.43 8.93
N ALA A 307 -0.33 3.70 8.55
CA ALA A 307 -0.48 4.81 9.48
C ALA A 307 -1.36 5.93 8.90
N VAL A 308 -2.09 6.63 9.78
CA VAL A 308 -2.78 7.87 9.42
C VAL A 308 -1.73 8.97 9.24
N SER A 309 -1.56 9.44 8.00
CA SER A 309 -0.61 10.51 7.67
C SER A 309 -1.11 11.35 6.51
N LYS A 310 -0.54 12.54 6.31
CA LYS A 310 -0.86 13.37 5.15
C LYS A 310 -0.46 12.62 3.85
N PRO A 311 -1.34 12.55 2.83
CA PRO A 311 -0.95 12.04 1.51
C PRO A 311 0.24 12.82 0.95
N SER A 312 1.13 12.15 0.22
CA SER A 312 2.23 12.79 -0.49
C SER A 312 1.77 13.12 -1.91
N ILE A 313 1.79 14.40 -2.29
CA ILE A 313 1.31 14.89 -3.59
C ILE A 313 2.45 15.62 -4.32
N GLY A 314 2.57 15.37 -5.62
CA GLY A 314 3.64 15.89 -6.48
C GLY A 314 4.78 14.88 -6.66
N ALA A 315 5.82 15.30 -7.38
CA ALA A 315 6.92 14.41 -7.76
C ALA A 315 7.80 13.96 -6.58
N VAL A 316 7.81 14.71 -5.47
CA VAL A 316 8.60 14.38 -4.28
C VAL A 316 7.76 13.55 -3.33
N THR A 317 8.30 12.40 -2.92
CA THR A 317 7.71 11.51 -1.93
C THR A 317 8.38 11.72 -0.57
N LEU A 318 7.58 12.17 0.41
CA LEU A 318 8.08 12.54 1.74
C LEU A 318 7.89 11.42 2.77
N ASN A 319 6.81 10.65 2.63
CA ASN A 319 6.30 9.71 3.63
C ASN A 319 6.69 8.24 3.36
N PHE A 320 7.38 7.93 2.27
CA PHE A 320 7.82 6.58 1.92
C PHE A 320 9.06 6.66 1.04
N LYS A 321 10.18 6.10 1.51
CA LYS A 321 11.46 6.12 0.82
C LYS A 321 12.00 4.71 0.73
N LEU A 322 12.56 4.37 -0.43
CA LEU A 322 13.15 3.08 -0.69
C LEU A 322 14.61 3.27 -1.07
N ASP A 323 15.52 2.74 -0.26
CA ASP A 323 16.88 2.47 -0.69
C ASP A 323 16.96 1.13 -1.46
N LYS A 324 18.16 0.68 -1.81
CA LYS A 324 18.34 -0.58 -2.56
C LYS A 324 17.92 -1.82 -1.78
N LYS A 325 18.09 -1.83 -0.45
CA LYS A 325 17.70 -2.95 0.41
C LYS A 325 16.18 -2.98 0.57
N ASP A 326 15.59 -1.80 0.79
CA ASP A 326 14.15 -1.63 0.84
C ASP A 326 13.48 -2.06 -0.46
N ALA A 327 14.07 -1.72 -1.61
CA ALA A 327 13.58 -2.11 -2.93
C ALA A 327 13.52 -3.63 -3.11
N LEU A 328 14.55 -4.37 -2.67
CA LEU A 328 14.56 -5.85 -2.68
C LEU A 328 13.49 -6.46 -1.78
N ALA A 329 13.15 -5.76 -0.69
CA ALA A 329 12.14 -6.19 0.28
C ALA A 329 10.74 -5.65 -0.03
N THR A 330 10.56 -4.93 -1.14
CA THR A 330 9.26 -4.33 -1.49
C THR A 330 8.46 -5.29 -2.33
N LYS A 331 7.30 -5.69 -1.81
CA LYS A 331 6.26 -6.38 -2.56
C LYS A 331 5.35 -5.38 -3.29
N ILE A 332 4.89 -5.75 -4.47
CA ILE A 332 3.98 -4.96 -5.31
C ILE A 332 2.68 -5.73 -5.48
N PHE A 333 1.57 -5.17 -5.01
CA PHE A 333 0.24 -5.75 -5.20
C PHE A 333 -0.60 -4.86 -6.10
N LEU A 334 -1.29 -5.46 -7.06
CA LEU A 334 -2.08 -4.79 -8.09
C LEU A 334 -3.57 -4.94 -7.79
N ASP A 335 -4.34 -3.87 -7.95
CA ASP A 335 -5.81 -3.91 -7.87
C ASP A 335 -6.35 -4.78 -9.01
N HIS A 336 -7.14 -5.80 -8.68
CA HIS A 336 -7.54 -6.84 -9.63
C HIS A 336 -8.40 -6.28 -10.78
N ASP A 337 -9.43 -5.49 -10.46
CA ASP A 337 -10.29 -4.86 -11.47
C ASP A 337 -9.47 -4.01 -12.43
N ASN A 338 -8.53 -3.26 -11.86
CA ASN A 338 -7.69 -2.36 -12.62
C ASN A 338 -6.67 -3.08 -13.51
N LEU A 339 -6.14 -4.22 -13.04
CA LEU A 339 -5.29 -5.09 -13.81
C LEU A 339 -6.05 -5.67 -15.02
N GLN A 340 -7.30 -6.12 -14.85
CA GLN A 340 -8.09 -6.65 -15.97
C GLN A 340 -8.30 -5.61 -17.09
N VAL A 341 -8.62 -4.37 -16.71
CA VAL A 341 -8.73 -3.26 -17.66
C VAL A 341 -7.40 -2.99 -18.36
N ALA A 342 -6.29 -3.04 -17.64
CA ALA A 342 -4.99 -2.80 -18.23
C ALA A 342 -4.54 -3.93 -19.18
N LEU A 343 -4.87 -5.19 -18.86
CA LEU A 343 -4.56 -6.33 -19.71
C LEU A 343 -5.35 -6.27 -21.02
N SER A 344 -6.62 -5.85 -21.00
CA SER A 344 -7.37 -5.62 -22.24
C SER A 344 -6.77 -4.49 -23.07
N MET A 345 -6.37 -3.37 -22.43
CA MET A 345 -5.66 -2.27 -23.10
C MET A 345 -4.36 -2.74 -23.76
N ALA A 346 -3.59 -3.61 -23.11
CA ALA A 346 -2.31 -4.09 -23.63
C ALA A 346 -2.47 -4.90 -24.93
N THR A 347 -3.64 -5.50 -25.15
CA THR A 347 -3.95 -6.31 -26.34
C THR A 347 -4.51 -5.52 -27.52
N ASP A 348 -4.91 -4.26 -27.31
CA ASP A 348 -5.52 -3.41 -28.34
C ASP A 348 -4.57 -2.28 -28.79
N PRO A 349 -3.95 -2.39 -29.97
CA PRO A 349 -3.07 -1.36 -30.51
C PRO A 349 -3.75 -0.01 -30.79
N ALA A 350 -5.09 0.05 -30.85
CA ALA A 350 -5.83 1.29 -31.09
C ALA A 350 -5.97 2.16 -29.83
N ILE A 351 -5.59 1.64 -28.66
CA ILE A 351 -5.68 2.39 -27.41
C ILE A 351 -4.71 3.58 -27.42
N THR A 352 -5.27 4.77 -27.17
CA THR A 352 -4.54 6.04 -27.12
C THR A 352 -4.63 6.77 -25.78
N ARG A 353 -5.36 6.19 -24.80
CA ARG A 353 -5.68 6.81 -23.51
C ARG A 353 -6.19 5.78 -22.51
N THR A 354 -6.24 6.14 -21.22
CA THR A 354 -6.74 5.25 -20.15
C THR A 354 -8.24 5.36 -19.92
N SER A 355 -8.85 6.49 -20.28
CA SER A 355 -10.29 6.73 -20.16
C SER A 355 -10.76 7.83 -21.13
N ASP A 356 -12.04 7.84 -21.48
CA ASP A 356 -12.66 8.98 -22.18
C ASP A 356 -13.17 10.08 -21.23
N THR A 357 -13.15 9.83 -19.93
CA THR A 357 -13.44 10.85 -18.91
C THR A 357 -12.18 11.58 -18.49
N ASN A 358 -12.27 12.89 -18.24
CA ASN A 358 -11.17 13.72 -17.72
C ASN A 358 -9.87 13.57 -18.55
N ILE A 359 -9.97 13.56 -19.88
CA ILE A 359 -8.84 13.30 -20.79
C ILE A 359 -7.62 14.17 -20.46
N VAL A 360 -7.81 15.48 -20.27
CA VAL A 360 -6.69 16.40 -19.97
C VAL A 360 -6.00 16.06 -18.65
N TYR A 361 -6.69 15.45 -17.69
CA TYR A 361 -6.07 15.03 -16.42
C TYR A 361 -5.14 13.82 -16.58
N GLN A 362 -5.21 13.10 -17.71
CA GLN A 362 -4.28 12.03 -18.06
C GLN A 362 -2.98 12.57 -18.67
N LEU A 363 -2.84 13.88 -18.85
CA LEU A 363 -1.57 14.49 -19.19
C LEU A 363 -0.65 14.53 -17.97
N ARG A 364 0.63 14.24 -18.22
CA ARG A 364 1.68 14.23 -17.20
C ARG A 364 2.00 15.64 -16.72
N GLN A 365 2.57 15.76 -15.52
CA GLN A 365 3.13 17.03 -15.12
C GLN A 365 4.48 17.27 -15.80
N ILE A 366 4.54 18.28 -16.68
CA ILE A 366 5.77 18.69 -17.36
C ILE A 366 6.00 20.20 -17.20
N ARG A 367 7.22 20.64 -17.45
CA ARG A 367 7.61 22.07 -17.40
C ARG A 367 8.31 22.55 -18.66
N SER A 368 8.47 21.69 -19.67
CA SER A 368 9.29 21.96 -20.85
C SER A 368 8.89 21.08 -22.02
N LYS A 369 9.49 21.34 -23.19
CA LYS A 369 9.27 20.58 -24.44
C LYS A 369 7.81 20.58 -24.89
N PHE A 370 7.13 21.72 -24.75
CA PHE A 370 5.76 21.90 -25.21
C PHE A 370 5.62 21.84 -26.74
N ASP A 371 6.73 21.83 -27.45
CA ASP A 371 6.82 21.60 -28.89
C ASP A 371 6.81 20.11 -29.27
N ALA A 372 7.03 19.20 -28.32
CA ALA A 372 7.06 17.76 -28.59
C ALA A 372 5.66 17.14 -28.51
N ASP A 373 5.37 16.19 -29.41
CA ASP A 373 4.14 15.41 -29.40
C ASP A 373 3.94 14.64 -28.08
N ASN A 374 5.00 14.03 -27.56
CA ASN A 374 5.00 13.25 -26.34
C ASN A 374 4.78 14.06 -25.07
N ALA A 375 4.91 15.39 -25.12
CA ALA A 375 4.48 16.28 -24.03
C ALA A 375 2.97 16.14 -23.76
N TYR A 376 2.21 15.73 -24.78
CA TYR A 376 0.75 15.57 -24.74
C TYR A 376 0.30 14.10 -24.68
N SER A 377 1.24 13.18 -24.40
CA SER A 377 0.91 11.76 -24.19
C SER A 377 0.07 11.59 -22.91
N LEU A 378 -1.05 10.87 -23.03
CA LEU A 378 -2.03 10.61 -21.96
C LEU A 378 -1.57 9.49 -21.00
N CYS A 379 -0.31 9.59 -20.55
CA CYS A 379 0.41 8.59 -19.76
C CYS A 379 0.36 8.90 -18.26
N ARG A 380 -0.84 9.17 -17.75
CA ARG A 380 -1.11 9.40 -16.33
C ARG A 380 -2.44 8.78 -15.95
N ALA A 381 -2.48 8.13 -14.80
CA ALA A 381 -3.69 7.50 -14.28
C ALA A 381 -3.79 7.67 -12.77
N SER A 382 -5.05 7.82 -12.32
CA SER A 382 -5.42 7.84 -10.91
C SER A 382 -6.39 6.71 -10.63
N GLY A 383 -6.33 6.18 -9.41
CA GLY A 383 -7.19 5.07 -8.99
C GLY A 383 -8.67 5.43 -8.82
N PRO A 384 -9.61 4.46 -8.83
CA PRO A 384 -11.01 4.65 -8.45
C PRO A 384 -11.28 5.53 -7.22
N PHE A 385 -10.55 5.38 -6.10
CA PHE A 385 -10.76 6.21 -4.90
C PHE A 385 -10.38 7.68 -5.10
N THR A 386 -9.54 7.96 -6.09
CA THR A 386 -9.03 9.30 -6.42
C THR A 386 -9.34 9.69 -7.86
N LYS A 387 -10.36 9.06 -8.46
CA LYS A 387 -10.75 9.27 -9.87
C LYS A 387 -11.40 10.64 -10.08
N SER A 388 -12.03 11.20 -9.04
CA SER A 388 -12.58 12.56 -9.08
C SER A 388 -11.47 13.57 -9.29
N HIS A 389 -11.73 14.57 -10.13
CA HIS A 389 -10.75 15.60 -10.51
C HIS A 389 -10.18 16.36 -9.30
N VAL A 390 -10.94 16.50 -8.21
CA VAL A 390 -10.50 17.15 -6.96
C VAL A 390 -9.46 16.33 -6.17
N CYS A 391 -9.40 15.02 -6.41
CA CYS A 391 -8.45 14.09 -5.77
C CYS A 391 -7.21 13.81 -6.64
N GLN A 392 -7.12 14.39 -7.83
CA GLN A 392 -5.99 14.20 -8.72
C GLN A 392 -5.01 15.36 -8.56
N PRO A 393 -3.68 15.09 -8.52
CA PRO A 393 -2.72 16.19 -8.50
C PRO A 393 -2.94 17.13 -9.70
N PHE A 394 -2.88 18.42 -9.46
CA PHE A 394 -2.91 19.40 -10.53
C PHE A 394 -1.57 19.41 -11.28
N THR A 395 -1.69 19.49 -12.61
CA THR A 395 -0.58 19.67 -13.55
C THR A 395 -0.66 21.06 -14.14
N ILE A 396 0.35 21.45 -14.92
CA ILE A 396 0.31 22.69 -15.68
C ILE A 396 -0.92 22.78 -16.60
N PHE A 397 -1.42 21.64 -17.09
CA PHE A 397 -2.57 21.55 -17.97
C PHE A 397 -3.92 21.51 -17.26
N THR A 398 -3.96 21.26 -15.96
CA THR A 398 -5.23 21.17 -15.21
C THR A 398 -5.38 22.25 -14.17
N LEU A 399 -4.33 23.04 -13.88
CA LEU A 399 -4.36 24.10 -12.88
C LEU A 399 -5.48 25.13 -13.13
N ALA A 400 -5.87 25.35 -14.39
CA ALA A 400 -6.98 26.23 -14.76
C ALA A 400 -8.34 25.79 -14.21
N ASP A 401 -8.50 24.50 -13.91
CA ASP A 401 -9.75 23.93 -13.40
C ASP A 401 -9.89 24.12 -11.87
N TYR A 402 -8.96 24.82 -11.20
CA TYR A 402 -9.06 25.11 -9.78
C TYR A 402 -9.88 26.38 -9.54
N ASP A 403 -11.07 26.23 -8.95
CA ASP A 403 -12.09 27.29 -8.79
C ASP A 403 -11.61 28.58 -8.11
N ARG A 404 -10.56 28.53 -7.29
CA ARG A 404 -10.08 29.68 -6.50
C ARG A 404 -9.05 30.56 -7.22
N GLY A 405 -9.29 30.83 -8.50
CA GLY A 405 -8.57 31.87 -9.24
C GLY A 405 -8.55 31.64 -10.74
N THR A 406 -9.04 32.61 -11.50
CA THR A 406 -8.79 32.65 -12.95
C THR A 406 -7.36 33.10 -13.18
N SER A 407 -6.48 32.15 -13.52
CA SER A 407 -5.15 32.47 -14.05
C SER A 407 -5.18 32.30 -15.57
N PRO A 408 -5.14 33.39 -16.35
CA PRO A 408 -5.02 33.32 -17.81
C PRO A 408 -3.82 32.45 -18.24
N LEU A 409 -2.75 32.45 -17.43
CA LEU A 409 -1.56 31.64 -17.66
C LEU A 409 -1.86 30.14 -17.63
N SER A 410 -2.58 29.67 -16.61
CA SER A 410 -2.96 28.25 -16.55
C SER A 410 -3.99 27.90 -17.61
N SER A 411 -4.92 28.82 -17.91
CA SER A 411 -5.89 28.68 -19.00
C SER A 411 -5.23 28.52 -20.37
N LEU A 412 -4.10 29.20 -20.62
CA LEU A 412 -3.32 29.05 -21.85
C LEU A 412 -2.81 27.60 -22.00
N PHE A 413 -2.20 27.02 -20.97
CA PHE A 413 -1.71 25.64 -21.03
C PHE A 413 -2.85 24.64 -21.23
N ARG A 414 -3.97 24.83 -20.53
CA ARG A 414 -5.18 24.03 -20.73
C ARG A 414 -5.69 24.11 -22.17
N HIS A 415 -5.74 25.32 -22.72
CA HIS A 415 -6.20 25.57 -24.08
C HIS A 415 -5.28 24.92 -25.11
N MET A 416 -3.97 25.12 -24.99
CA MET A 416 -2.95 24.48 -25.84
C MET A 416 -3.06 22.96 -25.83
N ALA A 417 -3.15 22.35 -24.64
CA ALA A 417 -3.34 20.90 -24.52
C ALA A 417 -4.60 20.43 -25.23
N THR A 418 -5.70 21.17 -25.11
CA THR A 418 -6.95 20.84 -25.79
C THR A 418 -6.81 20.92 -27.31
N LEU A 419 -6.12 21.94 -27.83
CA LEU A 419 -5.85 22.09 -29.26
C LEU A 419 -5.00 20.92 -29.78
N VAL A 420 -3.91 20.57 -29.10
CA VAL A 420 -3.04 19.46 -29.51
C VAL A 420 -3.76 18.13 -29.46
N LEU A 421 -4.52 17.85 -28.40
CA LEU A 421 -5.28 16.60 -28.29
C LEU A 421 -6.38 16.46 -29.36
N ARG A 422 -6.94 17.57 -29.86
CA ARG A 422 -7.98 17.57 -30.90
C ARG A 422 -7.43 17.56 -32.31
N PHE A 423 -6.35 18.30 -32.57
CA PHE A 423 -5.88 18.59 -33.93
C PHE A 423 -4.50 17.98 -34.24
N GLY A 424 -3.81 17.42 -33.25
CA GLY A 424 -2.49 16.82 -33.40
C GLY A 424 -1.47 17.82 -33.95
N VAL A 425 -0.71 17.39 -34.95
CA VAL A 425 0.30 18.22 -35.65
C VAL A 425 -0.26 19.47 -36.32
N ARG A 426 -1.59 19.55 -36.53
CA ARG A 426 -2.26 20.73 -37.10
C ARG A 426 -2.68 21.75 -36.04
N ALA A 427 -2.39 21.50 -34.76
CA ALA A 427 -2.75 22.42 -33.69
C ALA A 427 -1.96 23.72 -33.81
N THR A 428 -2.70 24.83 -33.96
CA THR A 428 -2.18 26.19 -33.99
C THR A 428 -2.65 26.98 -32.77
N LEU A 429 -1.84 27.93 -32.32
CA LEU A 429 -2.16 28.85 -31.22
C LEU A 429 -2.46 30.24 -31.78
N ALA A 430 -3.65 30.76 -31.50
CA ALA A 430 -4.07 32.08 -31.96
C ALA A 430 -3.40 33.22 -31.18
N LYS A 431 -2.99 34.28 -31.89
CA LYS A 431 -2.33 35.46 -31.32
C LYS A 431 -3.18 36.14 -30.25
N ALA A 432 -4.48 36.31 -30.53
CA ALA A 432 -5.44 36.91 -29.62
C ALA A 432 -5.51 36.18 -28.26
N THR A 433 -5.36 34.84 -28.24
CA THR A 433 -5.32 34.06 -27.00
C THR A 433 -4.11 34.44 -26.16
N VAL A 434 -2.94 34.60 -26.79
CA VAL A 434 -1.70 34.99 -26.10
C VAL A 434 -1.76 36.44 -25.62
N GLU A 435 -2.26 37.35 -26.45
CA GLU A 435 -2.42 38.77 -26.11
C GLU A 435 -3.31 38.97 -24.88
N SER A 436 -4.38 38.16 -24.75
CA SER A 436 -5.25 38.18 -23.56
C SER A 436 -4.53 37.80 -22.25
N CYS A 437 -3.37 37.14 -22.33
CA CYS A 437 -2.57 36.73 -21.17
C CYS A 437 -1.51 37.76 -20.75
N LEU A 438 -1.20 38.75 -21.60
CA LEU A 438 -0.08 39.70 -21.43
C LEU A 438 -0.19 40.54 -20.15
N VAL A 439 -1.42 40.78 -19.68
CA VAL A 439 -1.72 41.67 -18.55
C VAL A 439 -1.33 41.06 -17.20
N GLN A 440 -0.94 39.78 -17.15
CA GLN A 440 -0.70 39.07 -15.89
C GLN A 440 0.66 38.37 -15.81
N GLY A 441 1.26 38.45 -14.62
CA GLY A 441 2.53 37.79 -14.30
C GLY A 441 3.62 38.78 -13.87
N ASN A 442 4.75 38.22 -13.44
CA ASN A 442 5.95 39.00 -13.13
C ASN A 442 6.63 39.50 -14.43
N PHE A 443 7.66 40.33 -14.28
CA PHE A 443 8.42 40.89 -15.40
C PHE A 443 8.91 39.81 -16.39
N ASP A 444 9.40 38.67 -15.90
CA ASP A 444 9.87 37.57 -16.76
C ASP A 444 8.73 36.94 -17.58
N THR A 445 7.55 36.79 -16.97
CA THR A 445 6.37 36.25 -17.64
C THR A 445 5.87 37.23 -18.71
N GLN A 446 5.84 38.53 -18.41
CA GLN A 446 5.48 39.56 -19.39
C GLN A 446 6.46 39.59 -20.57
N ASN A 447 7.77 39.52 -20.30
CA ASN A 447 8.80 39.43 -21.34
C ASN A 447 8.65 38.16 -22.20
N ALA A 448 8.32 37.02 -21.57
CA ALA A 448 8.06 35.79 -22.29
C ALA A 448 6.86 35.95 -23.24
N PHE A 449 5.77 36.58 -22.81
CA PHE A 449 4.62 36.84 -23.66
C PHE A 449 4.91 37.82 -24.79
N THR A 450 5.59 38.94 -24.52
CA THR A 450 6.03 39.87 -25.56
C THR A 450 6.88 39.14 -26.61
N ALA A 451 7.79 38.28 -26.17
CA ALA A 451 8.59 37.46 -27.08
C ALA A 451 7.75 36.45 -27.87
N ILE A 452 6.72 35.83 -27.26
CA ILE A 452 5.79 34.94 -27.96
C ILE A 452 4.98 35.71 -29.01
N ILE A 453 4.44 36.89 -28.67
CA ILE A 453 3.67 37.74 -29.60
C ILE A 453 4.54 38.11 -30.81
N ALA A 454 5.84 38.37 -30.61
CA ALA A 454 6.77 38.66 -31.69
C ALA A 454 6.97 37.45 -32.64
N LEU A 455 6.83 36.20 -32.18
CA LEU A 455 6.95 35.00 -33.03
C LEU A 455 5.87 34.91 -34.11
N TYR A 456 4.75 35.60 -33.94
CA TYR A 456 3.66 35.61 -34.90
C TYR A 456 4.02 36.36 -36.19
N GLY A 457 4.87 37.40 -36.11
CA GLY A 457 5.08 38.34 -37.21
C GLY A 457 3.74 38.89 -37.72
N GLU A 458 3.50 38.70 -39.02
CA GLU A 458 2.24 39.07 -39.70
C GLU A 458 1.12 38.00 -39.57
N SER A 459 1.43 36.82 -39.05
CA SER A 459 0.45 35.75 -38.88
C SER A 459 -0.44 35.97 -37.66
N ASN A 460 -1.67 35.46 -37.71
CA ASN A 460 -2.56 35.40 -36.54
C ASN A 460 -2.46 34.07 -35.78
N GLU A 461 -1.75 33.10 -36.33
CA GLU A 461 -1.60 31.76 -35.76
C GLU A 461 -0.17 31.24 -35.94
N ILE A 462 0.30 30.46 -34.98
CA ILE A 462 1.58 29.75 -35.06
C ILE A 462 1.38 28.27 -34.68
N PRO A 463 2.15 27.33 -35.24
CA PRO A 463 2.08 25.93 -34.83
C PRO A 463 2.51 25.77 -33.36
N ILE A 464 1.86 24.86 -32.64
CA ILE A 464 2.25 24.48 -31.28
C ILE A 464 3.38 23.44 -31.34
N LEU A 465 3.13 22.32 -32.03
CA LEU A 465 4.11 21.25 -32.17
C LEU A 465 5.21 21.63 -33.17
N GLY A 466 6.46 21.24 -32.87
CA GLY A 466 7.65 21.58 -33.64
C GLY A 466 8.15 23.02 -33.46
N ASN A 467 7.45 23.86 -32.69
CA ASN A 467 7.82 25.25 -32.45
C ASN A 467 8.70 25.40 -31.20
N SER A 468 10.01 25.12 -31.36
CA SER A 468 10.96 25.14 -30.24
C SER A 468 11.11 26.52 -29.59
N GLU A 469 10.94 27.61 -30.35
CA GLU A 469 11.04 28.97 -29.80
C GLU A 469 9.84 29.31 -28.92
N LEU A 470 8.62 28.92 -29.33
CA LEU A 470 7.43 29.00 -28.48
C LEU A 470 7.63 28.18 -27.20
N SER A 471 8.09 26.93 -27.32
CA SER A 471 8.32 26.07 -26.14
C SER A 471 9.30 26.68 -25.14
N LYS A 472 10.43 27.25 -25.61
CA LYS A 472 11.41 27.90 -24.71
C LYS A 472 10.81 29.06 -23.92
N ARG A 473 9.86 29.81 -24.49
CA ARG A 473 9.19 30.90 -23.76
C ARG A 473 8.11 30.38 -22.82
N LEU A 474 7.38 29.34 -23.23
CA LEU A 474 6.42 28.67 -22.35
C LEU A 474 7.08 27.98 -21.15
N GLU A 475 8.34 27.53 -21.25
CA GLU A 475 9.12 27.04 -20.10
C GLU A 475 9.24 28.09 -19.00
N ILE A 476 9.43 29.36 -19.35
CA ILE A 476 9.51 30.47 -18.38
C ILE A 476 8.15 30.63 -17.68
N VAL A 477 7.06 30.64 -18.45
CA VAL A 477 5.69 30.76 -17.93
C VAL A 477 5.30 29.55 -17.06
N ALA A 478 5.69 28.34 -17.45
CA ALA A 478 5.41 27.13 -16.68
C ALA A 478 6.11 27.15 -15.31
N ASN A 479 7.35 27.65 -15.27
CA ASN A 479 8.10 27.77 -14.03
C ASN A 479 7.50 28.82 -13.08
N SER A 480 6.91 29.91 -13.59
CA SER A 480 6.25 30.91 -12.75
C SER A 480 4.97 30.39 -12.09
N LEU A 481 4.35 29.34 -12.64
CA LEU A 481 3.17 28.67 -12.08
C LEU A 481 3.51 27.59 -11.03
N ALA A 482 4.79 27.27 -10.81
CA ALA A 482 5.19 26.24 -9.85
C ALA A 482 4.70 26.48 -8.41
N PRO A 483 4.74 27.70 -7.84
CA PRO A 483 4.21 27.96 -6.50
C PRO A 483 2.70 27.71 -6.39
N SER A 484 1.93 28.14 -7.40
CA SER A 484 0.48 27.88 -7.46
C SER A 484 0.18 26.40 -7.54
N LEU A 485 0.94 25.63 -8.33
CA LEU A 485 0.80 24.18 -8.41
C LEU A 485 1.05 23.51 -7.04
N VAL A 486 2.07 23.94 -6.30
CA VAL A 486 2.36 23.40 -4.96
C VAL A 486 1.21 23.71 -4.00
N ALA A 487 0.76 24.96 -3.96
CA ALA A 487 -0.32 25.40 -3.08
C ALA A 487 -1.65 24.68 -3.38
N THR A 488 -2.00 24.52 -4.65
CA THR A 488 -3.22 23.80 -5.05
C THR A 488 -3.11 22.30 -4.74
N ASN A 489 -1.94 21.70 -4.90
CA ASN A 489 -1.72 20.28 -4.57
C ASN A 489 -1.76 20.00 -3.05
N ASP A 490 -1.47 20.99 -2.21
CA ASP A 490 -1.73 20.88 -0.77
C ASP A 490 -3.22 20.76 -0.45
N TYR A 491 -4.10 21.35 -1.26
CA TYR A 491 -5.54 21.15 -1.16
C TYR A 491 -5.95 19.73 -1.61
N VAL A 492 -5.38 19.21 -2.70
CA VAL A 492 -5.61 17.83 -3.16
C VAL A 492 -5.28 16.80 -2.08
N ALA A 493 -4.22 17.03 -1.30
CA ALA A 493 -3.87 16.16 -0.17
C ALA A 493 -5.00 16.06 0.87
N LYS A 494 -5.79 17.13 1.07
CA LYS A 494 -6.94 17.12 1.98
C LYS A 494 -8.10 16.31 1.39
N GLU A 495 -8.40 16.50 0.11
CA GLU A 495 -9.46 15.76 -0.59
C GLU A 495 -9.19 14.26 -0.61
N ILE A 496 -7.95 13.84 -0.85
CA ILE A 496 -7.57 12.43 -0.79
C ILE A 496 -7.74 11.89 0.64
N ALA A 497 -7.32 12.63 1.66
CA ALA A 497 -7.49 12.19 3.04
C ALA A 497 -8.98 11.99 3.39
N LEU A 498 -9.86 12.88 2.92
CA LEU A 498 -11.31 12.75 3.07
C LEU A 498 -11.86 11.53 2.33
N ALA A 499 -11.43 11.31 1.09
CA ALA A 499 -11.84 10.14 0.30
C ALA A 499 -11.47 8.81 0.99
N PHE A 500 -10.28 8.75 1.62
CA PHE A 500 -9.85 7.57 2.37
C PHE A 500 -10.60 7.38 3.70
N GLN A 501 -11.07 8.47 4.30
CA GLN A 501 -11.85 8.45 5.55
C GLN A 501 -13.36 8.24 5.32
N PHE A 502 -13.84 8.25 4.09
CA PHE A 502 -15.27 8.22 3.78
C PHE A 502 -16.03 7.04 4.41
N TYR A 503 -15.38 5.87 4.52
CA TYR A 503 -15.99 4.66 5.11
C TYR A 503 -15.65 4.44 6.59
N ASN A 504 -14.84 5.31 7.20
CA ASN A 504 -14.34 5.11 8.56
C ASN A 504 -15.41 5.29 9.64
#